data_AF-A0AAW9I2H1-F1
#
_entry.id   AF-A0AAW9I2H1-F1
#
_cell.length_a   1.000
_cell.length_b   1.000
_cell.length_c   1.000
_cell.angle_alpha   90.00
_cell.angle_beta   90.00
_cell.angle_gamma   90.00
#
_symmetry.space_group_name_H-M   'P 1'
#
loop_
_entity.id
_entity.type
_entity.pdbx_description
1 polymer ?
#
loop_
_entity_poly.entity_id
_entity_poly.type
_entity_poly.pdbx_seq_one_letter_code
_entity_poly.pdbx_strand_id
1 'polypeptide(L)' 'TISFIENWMNTLPRKLLDYKTPEELFEIHLDEIYSLY' A
#
# COMPACT_ATOMS: atom_id res chain seq x y z
N THR A 1 15.17 15.94 9.70
CA THR A 1 14.42 15.24 10.76
C THR A 1 13.77 14.00 10.18
N ILE A 2 13.52 12.97 11.00
CA ILE A 2 12.96 11.67 10.58
C ILE A 2 11.66 11.84 9.77
N SER A 3 10.82 12.80 10.14
CA SER A 3 9.56 13.12 9.45
C SER A 3 9.71 13.51 7.96
N PHE A 4 10.83 14.09 7.54
CA PHE A 4 11.08 14.37 6.11
C PHE A 4 11.29 13.08 5.32
N ILE A 5 12.00 12.11 5.91
CA ILE A 5 12.29 10.82 5.28
C ILE A 5 11.00 10.01 5.15
N GLU A 6 10.16 9.97 6.18
CA GLU A 6 8.85 9.30 6.14
C GLU A 6 7.95 9.85 5.02
N ASN A 7 7.83 11.18 4.91
CA ASN A 7 7.03 11.81 3.85
C ASN A 7 7.62 11.57 2.44
N TRP A 8 8.95 11.57 2.31
CA TRP A 8 9.61 11.26 1.04
C TRP A 8 9.42 9.80 0.64
N MET A 9 9.53 8.85 1.58
CA MET A 9 9.28 7.43 1.31
C MET A 9 7.85 7.13 0.87
N ASN A 10 6.88 7.85 1.43
CA ASN A 10 5.46 7.68 1.07
C ASN A 10 5.07 8.24 -0.31
N THR A 11 5.95 9.04 -0.94
CA THR A 11 5.67 9.70 -2.23
C THR A 11 6.38 9.04 -3.40
N LEU A 12 7.72 9.00 -3.41
CA LEU A 12 8.50 8.54 -4.57
C LEU A 12 8.82 7.04 -4.51
N PRO A 13 9.44 6.52 -3.43
CA PRO A 13 9.84 5.12 -3.35
C PRO A 13 8.65 4.16 -3.33
N ARG A 14 7.59 4.48 -2.58
CA ARG A 14 6.38 3.65 -2.52
C ARG A 14 5.77 3.43 -3.89
N LYS A 15 5.64 4.50 -4.70
CA LYS A 15 5.09 4.43 -6.06
C LYS A 15 6.04 3.78 -7.05
N LEU A 16 7.35 4.00 -6.91
CA LEU A 16 8.36 3.41 -7.78
C LEU A 16 8.49 1.88 -7.57
N LEU A 17 8.32 1.43 -6.33
CA LEU A 17 8.45 0.02 -5.94
C LEU A 17 7.10 -0.72 -5.91
N ASP A 18 6.02 -0.06 -6.34
CA ASP A 18 4.65 -0.56 -6.34
C ASP A 18 4.22 -1.15 -4.99
N TYR A 19 4.73 -0.57 -3.89
CA TYR A 19 4.35 -1.01 -2.56
C TYR A 19 2.91 -0.59 -2.27
N LYS A 20 2.05 -1.60 -2.24
CA LYS A 20 0.65 -1.47 -1.83
C LYS A 20 0.58 -1.07 -0.36
N THR A 21 -0.38 -0.20 -0.04
CA THR A 21 -0.68 0.08 1.36
C THR A 21 -1.30 -1.16 2.02
N PRO A 22 -1.22 -1.29 3.35
CA PRO A 22 -1.91 -2.37 4.06
C PRO A 22 -3.42 -2.42 3.76
N GLU A 23 -4.04 -1.27 3.55
CA GLU A 23 -5.46 -1.13 3.23
C GLU A 23 -5.78 -1.64 1.82
N GLU A 24 -4.98 -1.27 0.82
CA GLU A 24 -5.11 -1.81 -0.55
C GLU A 24 -4.97 -3.32 -0.58
N LEU A 25 -4.02 -3.88 0.19
CA LEU A 25 -3.87 -5.33 0.32
C LEU A 25 -5.09 -5.95 0.98
N PHE A 26 -5.63 -5.34 2.03
CA PHE A 26 -6.81 -5.85 2.73
C PHE A 26 -8.03 -5.95 1.80
N GLU A 27 -8.33 -4.89 1.05
CA GLU A 27 -9.45 -4.88 0.09
C GLU A 27 -9.29 -5.95 -1.01
N ILE A 28 -8.08 -6.11 -1.56
CA ILE A 28 -7.81 -7.16 -2.58
C ILE A 28 -8.10 -8.56 -2.03
N HIS A 29 -7.66 -8.86 -0.80
CA HIS A 29 -7.92 -10.17 -0.21
C HIS A 29 -9.39 -10.36 0.16
N LEU A 30 -10.10 -9.29 0.53
CA LEU A 30 -11.54 -9.34 0.74
C LEU A 30 -12.26 -9.65 -0.58
N ASP A 31 -11.92 -8.96 -1.67
CA ASP A 31 -12.49 -9.22 -3.00
C ASP A 31 -12.25 -10.66 -3.45
N GLU A 32 -11.07 -11.23 -3.18
CA GLU A 32 -10.77 -12.64 -3.46
C GLU A 32 -11.69 -13.59 -2.68
N ILE A 33 -11.95 -13.32 -1.40
CA ILE A 33 -12.85 -14.13 -0.56
C ILE A 33 -14.30 -14.02 -1.05
N TYR A 34 -14.75 -12.81 -1.38
CA TYR A 34 -16.11 -12.59 -1.90
C TYR A 34 -16.30 -13.14 -3.31
N SER A 35 -15.27 -13.14 -4.15
CA SER A 35 -15.34 -13.72 -5.50
C SER A 35 -15.48 -15.25 -5.49
N LEU A 36 -15.19 -15.92 -4.38
CA LEU A 36 -15.37 -17.37 -4.22
C LEU A 36 -16.78 -17.75 -3.74
N TYR A 37 -17.63 -16.77 -3.45
CA TYR A 37 -19.02 -16.92 -2.99
C TYR A 37 -20.02 -16.51 -4.09
#